data_AF-A0A292Q0K5-F1
#
_entry.id   AF-A0A292Q0K5-F1
#
_cell.length_a   1.000
_cell.length_b   1.000
_cell.length_c   1.000
_cell.angle_alpha   90.00
_cell.angle_beta   90.00
_cell.angle_gamma   90.00
#
_symmetry.space_group_name_H-M   'P 1'
#
loop_
_entity.id
_entity.type
_entity.pdbx_description
1 polymer ?
#
loop_
_entity_poly.entity_id
_entity_poly.type
_entity_poly.pdbx_seq_one_letter_code
_entity_poly.pdbx_strand_id
1 'polypeptide(L)'
;MDTTKLWGGRFTGKTDPLMTTYNESIHYDKRMYIADILGSKAYATSLHQRDIITAHELSELHRGLDLVHAEWANDTFAIIPGVDEDIH
;
A
#
# COMPACT_ATOMS: atom_id res chain seq x y z
N MET A 1 -14.99 12.41 -0.93
CA MET A 1 -14.07 11.65 -1.79
C MET A 1 -14.36 10.19 -1.54
N ASP A 2 -14.68 9.42 -2.57
CA ASP A 2 -14.93 7.98 -2.40
C ASP A 2 -13.59 7.30 -2.07
N THR A 3 -13.41 6.93 -0.80
CA THR A 3 -12.26 6.14 -0.33
C THR A 3 -12.46 4.73 -0.82
N THR A 4 -11.88 4.43 -1.98
CA THR A 4 -11.95 3.10 -2.59
C THR A 4 -11.07 2.16 -1.78
N LYS A 5 -11.68 1.18 -1.11
CA LYS A 5 -10.96 0.11 -0.42
C LYS A 5 -10.22 -0.75 -1.43
N LEU A 6 -9.00 -1.18 -1.09
CA LEU A 6 -8.21 -2.09 -1.92
C LEU A 6 -8.94 -3.42 -2.17
N TRP A 7 -9.62 -3.94 -1.14
CA TRP A 7 -10.32 -5.23 -1.17
C TRP A 7 -11.84 -5.07 -0.93
N GLY A 8 -12.57 -4.62 -1.95
CA GLY A 8 -14.02 -4.38 -1.82
C GLY A 8 -14.87 -4.73 -3.03
N GLY A 9 -14.26 -5.05 -4.18
CA GLY A 9 -14.93 -5.06 -5.49
C GLY A 9 -16.09 -6.04 -5.67
N ARG A 10 -16.30 -6.98 -4.73
CA ARG A 10 -17.41 -7.96 -4.78
C ARG A 10 -18.56 -7.64 -3.83
N PHE A 11 -18.42 -6.65 -2.94
CA PHE A 11 -19.45 -6.28 -1.98
C PHE A 11 -20.31 -5.13 -2.50
N THR A 12 -21.62 -5.21 -2.27
CA THR A 12 -22.58 -4.15 -2.64
C THR A 12 -22.94 -3.24 -1.47
N GLY A 13 -22.56 -3.62 -0.24
CA GLY A 13 -22.82 -2.88 0.99
C GLY A 13 -21.54 -2.47 1.69
N LYS A 14 -21.66 -1.58 2.69
CA LYS A 14 -20.54 -1.17 3.53
C LYS A 14 -20.23 -2.25 4.57
N THR A 15 -18.96 -2.40 4.92
CA THR A 15 -18.53 -3.18 6.09
C THR A 15 -19.10 -2.53 7.36
N ASP A 16 -19.56 -3.35 8.30
CA ASP A 16 -19.93 -2.85 9.63
C ASP A 16 -18.71 -2.16 10.29
N PRO A 17 -18.88 -1.00 10.97
CA PRO A 17 -17.77 -0.33 11.63
C PRO A 17 -17.02 -1.21 12.63
N LEU A 18 -17.73 -2.06 13.38
CA LEU A 18 -17.10 -2.99 14.31
C LEU A 18 -16.24 -4.02 13.58
N MET A 19 -16.72 -4.54 12.45
CA MET A 19 -15.92 -5.46 11.63
C MET A 19 -14.70 -4.78 11.01
N THR A 20 -14.80 -3.49 10.68
CA THR A 20 -13.65 -2.73 10.15
C THR A 20 -12.55 -2.64 11.19
N THR A 21 -12.86 -2.12 12.38
CA THR A 21 -11.87 -2.00 13.47
C THR A 21 -11.35 -3.35 13.97
N TYR A 22 -12.16 -4.40 13.93
CA TYR A 22 -11.72 -5.75 14.29
C TYR A 22 -10.75 -6.35 13.26
N ASN A 23 -10.88 -6.01 11.99
CA ASN A 23 -10.11 -6.59 10.89
C ASN A 23 -8.83 -5.82 10.57
N GLU A 24 -8.77 -4.52 10.84
CA GLU A 24 -7.61 -3.67 10.57
C GLU A 24 -6.34 -4.19 11.23
N SER A 25 -5.31 -4.45 10.41
CA SER A 25 -4.00 -4.91 10.85
C SER A 25 -2.92 -3.84 10.85
N ILE A 26 -3.19 -2.69 10.22
CA ILE A 26 -2.25 -1.57 10.08
C ILE A 26 -1.60 -1.14 11.40
N HIS A 27 -2.29 -1.29 12.53
CA HIS A 27 -1.78 -0.91 13.84
C HIS A 27 -0.58 -1.76 14.32
N TYR A 28 -0.40 -2.96 13.77
CA TYR A 28 0.67 -3.88 14.14
C TYR A 28 1.55 -4.33 12.97
N ASP A 29 0.99 -4.49 11.76
CA ASP A 29 1.76 -4.93 10.59
C ASP A 29 2.58 -3.81 9.93
N LYS A 30 2.30 -2.52 10.23
CA LYS A 30 3.08 -1.37 9.72
C LYS A 30 4.58 -1.50 9.93
N ARG A 31 5.01 -2.26 10.95
CA ARG A 31 6.42 -2.62 11.18
C ARG A 31 7.09 -3.31 9.98
N MET A 32 6.31 -3.82 9.03
CA MET A 32 6.76 -4.51 7.83
C MET A 32 6.97 -3.58 6.63
N TYR A 33 6.76 -2.26 6.74
CA TYR A 33 6.83 -1.33 5.61
C TYR A 33 8.12 -1.48 4.78
N ILE A 34 9.26 -1.74 5.42
CA ILE A 34 10.54 -1.96 4.74
C ILE A 34 10.47 -3.19 3.82
N ALA A 35 9.95 -4.31 4.34
CA ALA A 35 9.86 -5.55 3.60
C ALA A 35 8.85 -5.43 2.45
N ASP A 36 7.72 -4.78 2.70
CA ASP A 36 6.68 -4.53 1.69
C ASP A 36 7.22 -3.66 0.54
N ILE A 37 7.86 -2.53 0.85
CA ILE A 37 8.45 -1.63 -0.14
C ILE A 37 9.53 -2.34 -0.96
N LEU A 38 10.42 -3.12 -0.33
CA LEU A 38 11.44 -3.88 -1.05
C LEU A 38 10.82 -4.93 -1.98
N GLY A 39 9.77 -5.62 -1.52
CA GLY A 39 9.00 -6.55 -2.33
C GLY A 39 8.36 -5.87 -3.54
N SER A 40 7.75 -4.70 -3.32
CA SER A 40 7.14 -3.86 -4.36
C SER A 40 8.15 -3.37 -5.39
N LYS A 41 9.35 -2.93 -4.97
CA LYS A 41 10.44 -2.55 -5.90
C LYS A 41 10.88 -3.75 -6.75
N ALA A 42 11.04 -4.92 -6.14
CA ALA A 42 11.41 -6.14 -6.85
C ALA A 42 10.32 -6.58 -7.84
N TYR A 43 9.04 -6.48 -7.45
CA TYR A 43 7.93 -6.79 -8.33
C TYR A 43 7.86 -5.84 -9.52
N ALA A 44 8.01 -4.52 -9.29
CA ALA A 44 8.08 -3.53 -10.37
C ALA A 44 9.23 -3.85 -11.36
N THR A 45 10.41 -4.22 -10.86
CA THR A 45 11.52 -4.66 -11.72
C THR A 45 11.14 -5.90 -12.55
N SER A 46 10.43 -6.87 -11.98
CA SER A 46 9.96 -8.05 -12.72
C SER A 46 8.92 -7.72 -13.79
N LEU A 47 8.06 -6.73 -13.56
CA LEU A 47 7.08 -6.26 -14.54
C LEU A 47 7.79 -5.61 -15.74
N HIS A 48 8.82 -4.80 -15.48
CA HIS A 48 9.62 -4.20 -16.54
C HIS A 48 10.35 -5.26 -17.38
N GLN A 49 10.93 -6.28 -16.75
CA GLN A 49 11.58 -7.40 -17.45
C GLN A 49 10.63 -8.19 -18.36
N ARG A 50 9.31 -8.07 -18.15
CA ARG A 50 8.27 -8.72 -18.95
C ARG A 50 7.60 -7.74 -19.94
N ASP A 51 8.18 -6.56 -20.12
CA ASP A 51 7.67 -5.48 -20.98
C ASP A 51 6.24 -5.03 -20.61
N ILE A 52 5.81 -5.23 -19.36
CA ILE A 52 4.49 -4.78 -18.87
C ILE A 52 4.52 -3.29 -18.53
N ILE A 53 5.66 -2.79 -18.05
CA ILE A 53 5.90 -1.37 -17.78
C ILE A 53 7.20 -0.91 -18.45
N THR A 54 7.21 0.36 -18.83
CA THR A 54 8.36 1.02 -19.43
C THR A 54 9.46 1.29 -18.39
N ALA A 55 10.67 1.57 -18.87
CA ALA A 55 11.78 1.97 -18.00
C ALA A 55 11.48 3.29 -17.25
N HIS A 56 10.70 4.19 -17.86
CA HIS A 56 10.28 5.43 -17.22
C HIS A 56 9.30 5.16 -16.07
N GLU A 57 8.28 4.31 -16.30
CA GLU A 57 7.34 3.90 -15.24
C GLU A 57 8.04 3.16 -14.10
N LEU A 58 9.01 2.28 -14.40
CA LEU A 58 9.83 1.62 -13.38
C LEU A 58 10.58 2.64 -12.51
N SER A 59 11.23 3.62 -13.15
CA SER A 59 11.95 4.69 -12.46
C SER A 59 11.02 5.50 -11.55
N GLU A 60 9.84 5.86 -12.03
CA GLU A 60 8.86 6.62 -11.25
C GLU A 60 8.28 5.81 -10.08
N LEU A 61 8.04 4.51 -10.27
CA LEU A 61 7.62 3.62 -9.19
C LEU A 61 8.70 3.50 -8.11
N HIS A 62 9.96 3.29 -8.50
CA HIS A 62 11.07 3.22 -7.53
C HIS A 62 11.23 4.54 -6.78
N ARG A 63 11.16 5.69 -7.47
CA ARG A 63 11.21 7.01 -6.86
C ARG A 63 10.06 7.23 -5.87
N GLY A 64 8.83 6.86 -6.23
CA GLY A 64 7.66 6.96 -5.36
C GLY A 64 7.79 6.09 -4.11
N LEU A 65 8.24 4.84 -4.28
CA LEU A 65 8.47 3.91 -3.17
C LEU A 65 9.57 4.40 -2.21
N ASP A 66 10.61 5.07 -2.74
CA ASP A 66 11.65 5.67 -1.89
C ASP A 66 11.13 6.88 -1.09
N LEU A 67 10.19 7.66 -1.64
CA LEU A 67 9.51 8.73 -0.90
C LEU A 67 8.62 8.17 0.22
N VAL A 68 7.81 7.14 -0.08
CA VAL A 68 6.98 6.46 0.92
C VAL A 68 7.85 5.86 2.03
N HIS A 69 8.98 5.23 1.68
CA HIS A 69 9.94 4.74 2.67
C HIS A 69 10.46 5.88 3.56
N ALA A 70 10.81 7.03 2.98
CA ALA A 70 11.27 8.18 3.75
C ALA A 70 10.18 8.71 4.70
N GLU A 71 8.91 8.69 4.30
CA GLU A 71 7.81 9.09 5.17
C GLU A 71 7.63 8.15 6.36
N TRP A 72 7.69 6.84 6.14
CA TRP A 72 7.65 5.85 7.23
C TRP A 72 8.86 5.93 8.14
N ALA A 73 10.06 6.10 7.58
CA ALA A 73 11.30 6.17 8.36
C ALA A 73 11.40 7.42 9.25
N ASN A 74 10.70 8.50 8.88
CA ASN A 74 10.67 9.75 9.64
C ASN A 74 9.39 9.93 10.48
N ASP A 75 8.55 8.89 10.60
CA ASP A 75 7.26 8.93 11.29
C ASP A 75 6.29 10.02 10.75
N THR A 76 6.39 10.35 9.45
CA THR A 76 5.53 11.36 8.79
C THR A 76 4.44 10.77 7.91
N PHE A 77 4.44 9.46 7.66
CA PHE A 77 3.36 8.80 6.90
C PHE A 77 2.04 8.86 7.69
N ALA A 78 0.99 9.40 7.08
CA ALA A 78 -0.31 9.58 7.72
C ALA A 78 -1.24 8.39 7.45
N ILE A 79 -1.42 7.53 8.45
CA ILE A 79 -2.41 6.45 8.40
C ILE A 79 -3.82 7.04 8.51
N ILE A 80 -4.73 6.61 7.64
CA ILE A 80 -6.14 7.00 7.58
C ILE A 80 -7.01 5.88 8.19
N PRO A 81 -7.53 6.04 9.42
CA PRO A 81 -8.36 5.03 10.06
C PRO A 81 -9.65 4.74 9.28
N GLY A 82 -10.08 3.47 9.21
CA GLY A 82 -11.26 3.04 8.45
C GLY A 82 -11.02 2.91 6.94
N VAL A 83 -9.83 3.29 6.46
CA VAL A 83 -9.45 3.27 5.05
C VAL A 83 -8.23 2.39 4.83
N ASP A 84 -7.14 2.64 5.58
CA ASP A 84 -5.93 1.84 5.51
C ASP A 84 -6.11 0.59 6.36
N GLU A 85 -6.39 -0.54 5.71
CA GLU A 85 -6.71 -1.80 6.38
C GLU A 85 -5.45 -2.51 6.90
N ASP A 86 -4.39 -2.52 6.09
CA ASP A 86 -3.11 -3.18 6.33
C ASP A 86 -1.97 -2.36 5.67
N ILE A 87 -0.73 -2.84 5.77
CA ILE A 87 0.47 -2.14 5.26
C ILE A 87 0.62 -2.12 3.72
N HIS A 88 -0.22 -2.83 2.97
CA HIS A 88 -0.03 -3.12 1.55
C HIS A 88 -0.66 -2.10 0.59
#